data_AF-A0A2A9NBD9-F1
#
_entry.id   AF-A0A2A9NBD9-F1
#
_cell.length_a   1.000
_cell.length_b   1.000
_cell.length_c   1.000
_cell.angle_alpha   90.00
_cell.angle_beta   90.00
_cell.angle_gamma   90.00
#
_symmetry.space_group_name_H-M   'P 1'
#
loop_
_entity.id
_entity.type
_entity.pdbx_description
1 polymer ?
#
loop_
_entity_poly.entity_id
_entity_poly.type
_entity_poly.pdbx_seq_one_letter_code
_entity_poly.pdbx_strand_id
1 'polypeptide(L)'
;MSVKNATLSTFSPVTYVRMVAVVSLVVSLCSGVGYWQSGKKRKQKDQELQELEKRKDVEIEGLRHNLTETRAHLQANEDAMMALKGQIDRLRGSVIEAHRQSQDLHIEAEKLKEQVRAREEQGQAWKRELDTTKDKYKQTQDLLNTRSSELKAAQTFLMTTDKLSNVDVIKLVEALNAEILQTSALVADAFQFEAKAENGYEVSEELDEVLERATEIVGRRMVRLLTSAEHKEDPILVQIAIQAGLCAYAHWIISSWYFQGIENEQIQCTQ
;
A
#
# COMPACT_ATOMS: atom_id res chain seq x y z
N MET A 1 -74.67 103.38 83.54
CA MET A 1 -76.06 103.84 83.34
C MET A 1 -76.97 102.73 83.88
N SER A 2 -77.39 102.82 85.14
CA SER A 2 -78.55 103.61 85.62
C SER A 2 -79.87 102.97 85.11
N VAL A 3 -80.51 102.11 85.92
CA VAL A 3 -81.64 102.47 86.84
C VAL A 3 -82.97 102.36 86.02
N LYS A 4 -83.97 101.53 86.35
CA LYS A 4 -84.83 101.54 87.56
C LYS A 4 -85.63 100.24 87.73
N ASN A 5 -85.73 99.83 88.98
CA ASN A 5 -86.85 99.09 89.56
C ASN A 5 -88.17 99.87 89.44
N ALA A 6 -89.29 99.17 89.26
CA ALA A 6 -90.60 99.63 89.71
C ALA A 6 -91.50 98.44 90.09
N THR A 7 -92.07 98.57 91.27
CA THR A 7 -92.77 97.57 92.08
C THR A 7 -94.30 97.65 91.96
N LEU A 8 -94.93 96.48 92.09
CA LEU A 8 -96.17 96.16 92.84
C LEU A 8 -97.48 96.94 92.56
N SER A 9 -98.52 96.22 92.10
CA SER A 9 -99.78 96.08 92.86
C SER A 9 -100.71 94.96 92.33
N THR A 10 -100.96 93.99 93.23
CA THR A 10 -102.22 93.29 93.57
C THR A 10 -103.32 93.03 92.52
N PHE A 11 -103.60 91.76 92.19
CA PHE A 11 -104.95 91.28 91.83
C PHE A 11 -105.17 89.76 92.11
N SER A 12 -106.09 89.49 93.04
CA SER A 12 -107.07 88.38 93.23
C SER A 12 -106.74 86.88 92.89
N PRO A 13 -107.00 85.93 93.82
CA PRO A 13 -106.62 84.52 93.72
C PRO A 13 -107.77 83.57 93.31
N VAL A 14 -108.15 83.49 92.02
CA VAL A 14 -108.93 82.34 91.49
C VAL A 14 -108.50 81.96 90.05
N THR A 15 -107.20 82.05 89.79
CA THR A 15 -106.54 81.91 88.49
C THR A 15 -105.79 80.58 88.33
N TYR A 16 -106.24 79.47 88.96
CA TYR A 16 -105.38 78.28 89.12
C TYR A 16 -105.89 76.93 88.63
N VAL A 17 -107.12 76.77 88.11
CA VAL A 17 -107.51 75.44 87.53
C VAL A 17 -108.08 75.53 86.11
N ARG A 18 -108.50 76.70 85.64
CA ARG A 18 -108.88 76.89 84.22
C ARG A 18 -107.68 77.07 83.27
N MET A 19 -106.43 77.14 83.76
CA MET A 19 -105.21 77.14 82.94
C MET A 19 -104.71 75.75 82.50
N VAL A 20 -105.17 74.65 83.13
CA VAL A 20 -104.68 73.29 82.81
C VAL A 20 -105.33 72.70 81.54
N ALA A 21 -106.49 73.22 81.10
CA ALA A 21 -107.18 72.73 79.91
C ALA A 21 -106.71 73.35 78.58
N VAL A 22 -106.02 74.50 78.60
CA VAL A 22 -105.59 75.22 77.36
C VAL A 22 -104.11 74.99 77.04
N VAL A 23 -103.27 74.64 78.03
CA VAL A 23 -101.86 74.29 77.80
C VAL A 23 -101.68 72.90 77.16
N SER A 24 -102.71 72.03 77.22
CA SER A 24 -102.68 70.71 76.56
C SER A 24 -102.97 70.72 75.05
N LEU A 25 -103.40 71.86 74.47
CA LEU A 25 -103.70 71.96 73.03
C LEU A 25 -102.62 72.68 72.20
N VAL A 26 -101.65 73.36 72.83
CA VAL A 26 -100.57 74.09 72.10
C VAL A 26 -99.24 73.31 72.07
N VAL A 27 -99.04 72.32 72.97
CA VAL A 27 -97.85 71.44 72.96
C VAL A 27 -97.96 70.31 71.92
N SER A 28 -99.13 70.10 71.29
CA SER A 28 -99.34 69.07 70.26
C SER A 28 -98.98 69.51 68.83
N LEU A 29 -98.89 70.83 68.56
CA LEU A 29 -98.66 71.36 67.20
C LEU A 29 -97.20 71.80 66.94
N CYS A 30 -96.34 71.92 67.96
CA CYS A 30 -94.92 72.27 67.79
C CYS A 30 -93.96 71.07 67.73
N SER A 31 -94.44 69.85 68.00
CA SER A 31 -93.67 68.60 67.83
C SER A 31 -93.67 68.06 66.39
N GLY A 32 -94.54 68.59 65.52
CA GLY A 32 -94.69 68.16 64.12
C GLY A 32 -93.71 68.83 63.14
N VAL A 33 -93.29 70.07 63.39
CA VAL A 33 -92.44 70.83 62.46
C VAL A 33 -90.97 70.39 62.52
N GLY A 34 -90.47 70.01 63.71
CA GLY A 34 -89.16 69.37 63.88
C GLY A 34 -89.08 67.96 63.27
N TYR A 35 -90.20 67.22 63.26
CA TYR A 35 -90.32 65.93 62.59
C TYR A 35 -90.34 66.06 61.06
N TRP A 36 -90.95 67.12 60.52
CA TRP A 36 -91.04 67.35 59.08
C TRP A 36 -89.73 67.88 58.46
N GLN A 37 -89.01 68.75 59.16
CA GLN A 37 -87.70 69.25 58.72
C GLN A 37 -86.59 68.20 58.87
N SER A 38 -86.69 67.33 59.88
CA SER A 38 -85.85 66.14 60.03
C SER A 38 -86.17 65.06 58.99
N GLY A 39 -87.43 64.93 58.57
CA GLY A 39 -87.85 64.04 57.48
C GLY A 39 -87.29 64.45 56.11
N LYS A 40 -87.19 65.76 55.82
CA LYS A 40 -86.57 66.27 54.57
C LYS A 40 -85.06 66.08 54.55
N LYS A 41 -84.37 66.33 55.69
CA LYS A 41 -82.94 66.00 55.84
C LYS A 41 -82.67 64.50 55.83
N ARG A 42 -83.59 63.66 56.33
CA ARG A 42 -83.53 62.21 56.18
C ARG A 42 -83.68 61.79 54.73
N LYS A 43 -84.68 62.30 53.99
CA LYS A 43 -84.83 62.02 52.56
C LYS A 43 -83.64 62.46 51.71
N GLN A 44 -83.03 63.60 52.04
CA GLN A 44 -81.84 64.08 51.34
C GLN A 44 -80.60 63.24 51.69
N LYS A 45 -80.43 62.86 52.96
CA LYS A 45 -79.41 61.89 53.37
C LYS A 45 -79.64 60.51 52.78
N ASP A 46 -80.88 60.06 52.64
CA ASP A 46 -81.24 58.78 52.04
C ASP A 46 -81.01 58.81 50.53
N GLN A 47 -81.24 59.94 49.85
CA GLN A 47 -80.87 60.14 48.45
C GLN A 47 -79.36 60.18 48.25
N GLU A 48 -78.62 60.91 49.10
CA GLU A 48 -77.15 60.91 49.08
C GLU A 48 -76.59 59.52 49.37
N LEU A 49 -77.19 58.78 50.32
CA LEU A 49 -76.81 57.41 50.65
C LEU A 49 -77.10 56.48 49.47
N GLN A 50 -78.24 56.64 48.78
CA GLN A 50 -78.61 55.84 47.63
C GLN A 50 -77.76 56.16 46.39
N GLU A 51 -77.36 57.41 46.17
CA GLU A 51 -76.41 57.79 45.13
C GLU A 51 -74.99 57.29 45.44
N LEU A 52 -74.59 57.32 46.71
CA LEU A 52 -73.33 56.77 47.16
C LEU A 52 -73.31 55.24 47.02
N GLU A 53 -74.41 54.56 47.35
CA GLU A 53 -74.58 53.12 47.11
C GLU A 53 -74.49 52.81 45.61
N LYS A 54 -75.19 53.54 44.75
CA LYS A 54 -75.06 53.36 43.29
C LYS A 54 -73.65 53.60 42.78
N ARG A 55 -72.95 54.63 43.27
CA ARG A 55 -71.54 54.89 42.92
C ARG A 55 -70.65 53.74 43.37
N LYS A 56 -70.85 53.26 44.60
CA LYS A 56 -70.12 52.11 45.14
C LYS A 56 -70.42 50.84 44.36
N ASP A 57 -71.66 50.62 43.93
CA ASP A 57 -72.04 49.46 43.14
C ASP A 57 -71.39 49.50 41.75
N VAL A 58 -71.39 50.66 41.08
CA VAL A 58 -70.69 50.86 39.80
C VAL A 58 -69.18 50.67 39.96
N GLU A 59 -68.59 51.16 41.06
CA GLU A 59 -67.17 50.96 41.36
C GLU A 59 -66.85 49.50 41.68
N ILE A 60 -67.70 48.81 42.45
CA ILE A 60 -67.59 47.38 42.74
C ILE A 60 -67.71 46.57 41.45
N GLU A 61 -68.64 46.91 40.55
CA GLU A 61 -68.77 46.25 39.25
C GLU A 61 -67.57 46.52 38.35
N GLY A 62 -67.05 47.74 38.29
CA GLY A 62 -65.83 48.08 37.55
C GLY A 62 -64.61 47.34 38.07
N LEU A 63 -64.45 47.26 39.40
CA LEU A 63 -63.38 46.50 40.04
C LEU A 63 -63.55 44.99 39.81
N ARG A 64 -64.78 44.46 39.84
CA ARG A 64 -65.05 43.06 39.49
C ARG A 64 -64.69 42.77 38.05
N HIS A 65 -65.05 43.67 37.12
CA HIS A 65 -64.70 43.54 35.71
C HIS A 65 -63.18 43.53 35.52
N ASN A 66 -62.47 44.51 36.09
CA ASN A 66 -61.01 44.58 36.03
C ASN A 66 -60.33 43.35 36.65
N LEU A 67 -60.88 42.82 37.76
CA LEU A 67 -60.35 41.61 38.40
C LEU A 67 -60.58 40.38 37.52
N THR A 68 -61.74 40.26 36.88
CA THR A 68 -62.01 39.18 35.91
C THR A 68 -61.13 39.29 34.66
N GLU A 69 -60.89 40.50 34.16
CA GLU A 69 -60.03 40.76 33.00
C GLU A 69 -58.56 40.44 33.34
N THR A 70 -58.07 40.92 34.49
CA THR A 70 -56.72 40.62 34.97
C THR A 70 -56.53 39.11 35.20
N ARG A 71 -57.55 38.43 35.73
CA ARG A 71 -57.54 36.99 35.92
C ARG A 71 -57.50 36.24 34.58
N ALA A 72 -58.27 36.70 33.58
CA ALA A 72 -58.23 36.13 32.23
C ALA A 72 -56.85 36.33 31.57
N HIS A 73 -56.24 37.51 31.74
CA HIS A 73 -54.88 37.77 31.27
C HIS A 73 -53.82 36.92 31.96
N LEU A 74 -53.91 36.75 33.28
CA LEU A 74 -53.02 35.87 34.04
C LEU A 74 -53.14 34.43 33.55
N GLN A 75 -54.37 33.94 33.36
CA GLN A 75 -54.61 32.60 32.85
C GLN A 75 -54.07 32.41 31.42
N ALA A 76 -54.29 33.38 30.52
CA ALA A 76 -53.74 33.35 29.16
C ALA A 76 -52.21 33.37 29.15
N ASN A 77 -51.59 34.12 30.07
CA ASN A 77 -50.14 34.17 30.21
C ASN A 77 -49.58 32.85 30.79
N GLU A 78 -50.27 32.24 31.76
CA GLU A 78 -49.92 30.91 32.29
C GLU A 78 -49.98 29.84 31.19
N ASP A 79 -51.03 29.86 30.35
CA ASP A 79 -51.16 28.95 29.21
C ASP A 79 -50.05 29.17 28.17
N ALA A 80 -49.73 30.43 27.87
CA ALA A 80 -48.62 30.78 26.98
C ALA A 80 -47.26 30.34 27.55
N MET A 81 -47.05 30.50 28.85
CA MET A 81 -45.84 30.05 29.53
C MET A 81 -45.72 28.52 29.52
N MET A 82 -46.83 27.79 29.69
CA MET A 82 -46.85 26.34 29.53
C MET A 82 -46.55 25.91 28.09
N ALA A 83 -47.11 26.60 27.09
CA ALA A 83 -46.84 26.31 25.68
C ALA A 83 -45.36 26.55 25.32
N LEU A 84 -44.80 27.67 25.77
CA LEU A 84 -43.39 28.01 25.53
C LEU A 84 -42.45 27.02 26.24
N LYS A 85 -42.77 26.63 27.48
CA LYS A 85 -42.04 25.59 28.22
C LYS A 85 -42.05 24.27 27.45
N GLY A 86 -43.21 23.88 26.91
CA GLY A 86 -43.32 22.70 26.04
C GLY A 86 -42.46 22.80 24.78
N GLN A 87 -42.34 23.99 24.17
CA GLN A 87 -41.44 24.20 23.03
C GLN A 87 -39.96 24.09 23.43
N ILE A 88 -39.56 24.68 24.56
CA ILE A 88 -38.19 24.59 25.09
C ILE A 88 -37.81 23.14 25.33
N ASP A 89 -38.68 22.33 25.93
CA ASP A 89 -38.40 20.93 26.22
C ASP A 89 -38.28 20.09 24.92
N ARG A 90 -39.11 20.37 23.90
CA ARG A 90 -38.98 19.75 22.58
C ARG A 90 -37.66 20.11 21.88
N LEU A 91 -37.30 21.40 21.89
CA LEU A 91 -36.05 21.87 21.28
C LEU A 91 -34.83 21.29 22.01
N ARG A 92 -34.87 21.21 23.35
CA ARG A 92 -33.82 20.53 24.13
C ARG A 92 -33.67 19.07 23.74
N GLY A 93 -34.78 18.34 23.59
CA GLY A 93 -34.76 16.96 23.11
C GLY A 93 -34.12 16.83 21.73
N SER A 94 -34.49 17.72 20.80
CA SER A 94 -33.91 17.75 19.45
C SER A 94 -32.41 18.06 19.44
N VAL A 95 -31.93 18.97 20.31
CA VAL A 95 -30.50 19.31 20.41
C VAL A 95 -29.70 18.13 20.96
N ILE A 96 -30.23 17.40 21.95
CA ILE A 96 -29.57 16.21 22.51
C ILE A 96 -29.47 15.12 21.44
N GLU A 97 -30.53 14.86 20.69
CA GLU A 97 -30.52 13.84 19.63
C GLU A 97 -29.57 14.21 18.49
N ALA A 98 -29.59 15.48 18.03
CA ALA A 98 -28.64 15.95 17.02
C ALA A 98 -27.19 15.86 17.50
N HIS A 99 -26.93 16.16 18.78
CA HIS A 99 -25.60 16.02 19.37
C HIS A 99 -25.14 14.55 19.39
N ARG A 100 -26.04 13.62 19.76
CA ARG A 100 -25.76 12.18 19.76
C ARG A 100 -25.43 11.68 18.35
N GLN A 101 -26.23 12.05 17.36
CA GLN A 101 -25.98 11.71 15.95
C GLN A 101 -24.65 12.28 15.45
N SER A 102 -24.32 13.52 15.83
CA SER A 102 -23.03 14.13 15.47
C SER A 102 -21.85 13.38 16.10
N GLN A 103 -21.99 12.88 17.33
CA GLN A 103 -20.95 12.08 17.99
C GLN A 103 -20.80 10.70 17.34
N ASP A 104 -21.91 10.02 17.03
CA ASP A 104 -21.90 8.71 16.39
C ASP A 104 -21.23 8.79 14.99
N LEU A 105 -21.59 9.80 14.20
CA LEU A 105 -20.96 10.06 12.90
C LEU A 105 -19.48 10.40 13.04
N HIS A 106 -19.07 11.11 14.09
CA HIS A 106 -17.67 11.43 14.34
C HIS A 106 -16.84 10.17 14.62
N ILE A 107 -17.37 9.25 15.42
CA ILE A 107 -16.73 7.96 15.72
C ILE A 107 -16.63 7.11 14.44
N GLU A 108 -17.68 7.07 13.62
CA GLU A 108 -17.67 6.33 12.37
C GLU A 108 -16.66 6.91 11.36
N ALA A 109 -16.58 8.24 11.26
CA ALA A 109 -15.62 8.92 10.39
C ALA A 109 -14.17 8.61 10.80
N GLU A 110 -13.83 8.65 12.09
CA GLU A 110 -12.48 8.28 12.55
C GLU A 110 -12.19 6.78 12.32
N LYS A 111 -13.17 5.90 12.49
CA LYS A 111 -13.02 4.47 12.16
C LYS A 111 -12.74 4.25 10.67
N LEU A 112 -13.47 4.92 9.78
CA LEU A 112 -13.27 4.82 8.33
C LEU A 112 -11.91 5.37 7.92
N LYS A 113 -11.49 6.49 8.51
CA LYS A 113 -10.17 7.09 8.28
C LYS A 113 -9.03 6.14 8.66
N GLU A 114 -9.15 5.44 9.79
CA GLU A 114 -8.16 4.44 10.19
C GLU A 114 -8.15 3.24 9.21
N GLN A 115 -9.31 2.79 8.73
CA GLN A 115 -9.38 1.74 7.71
C GLN A 115 -8.74 2.15 6.38
N VAL A 116 -8.94 3.40 5.95
CA VAL A 116 -8.31 3.94 4.73
C VAL A 116 -6.79 3.95 4.90
N ARG A 117 -6.30 4.44 6.04
CA ARG A 117 -4.86 4.44 6.35
C ARG A 117 -4.27 3.03 6.35
N ALA A 118 -4.91 2.07 7.02
CA ALA A 118 -4.45 0.69 7.06
C ALA A 118 -4.40 0.06 5.66
N ARG A 119 -5.40 0.31 4.80
CA ARG A 119 -5.39 -0.16 3.41
C ARG A 119 -4.32 0.51 2.57
N GLU A 120 -4.04 1.79 2.79
CA GLU A 120 -2.97 2.50 2.09
C GLU A 120 -1.59 1.96 2.47
N GLU A 121 -1.36 1.70 3.76
CA GLU A 121 -0.14 1.06 4.26
C GLU A 121 0.05 -0.35 3.67
N GLN A 122 -1.02 -1.15 3.61
CA GLN A 122 -1.00 -2.45 2.92
C GLN A 122 -0.69 -2.29 1.43
N GLY A 123 -1.32 -1.33 0.74
CA GLY A 123 -1.07 -1.06 -0.68
C GLY A 123 0.38 -0.69 -0.95
N GLN A 124 0.99 0.13 -0.08
CA GLN A 124 2.41 0.46 -0.17
C GLN A 124 3.31 -0.76 0.09
N ALA A 125 2.97 -1.64 1.05
CA ALA A 125 3.71 -2.86 1.31
C ALA A 125 3.70 -3.79 0.09
N TRP A 126 2.51 -4.07 -0.48
CA TRP A 126 2.37 -4.89 -1.69
C TRP A 126 3.13 -4.32 -2.88
N LYS A 127 3.15 -2.99 -3.04
CA LYS A 127 3.92 -2.34 -4.10
C LYS A 127 5.43 -2.57 -3.96
N ARG A 128 5.97 -2.46 -2.74
CA ARG A 128 7.40 -2.73 -2.46
C ARG A 128 7.75 -4.20 -2.71
N GLU A 129 6.88 -5.12 -2.33
CA GLU A 129 7.08 -6.55 -2.60
C GLU A 129 7.06 -6.87 -4.10
N LEU A 130 6.16 -6.24 -4.85
CA LEU A 130 6.07 -6.37 -6.30
C LEU A 130 7.36 -5.87 -6.97
N ASP A 131 7.85 -4.68 -6.58
CA ASP A 131 9.08 -4.12 -7.11
C ASP A 131 10.29 -5.02 -6.80
N THR A 132 10.39 -5.49 -5.54
CA THR A 132 11.46 -6.41 -5.12
C THR A 132 11.43 -7.72 -5.91
N THR A 133 10.26 -8.28 -6.13
CA THR A 133 10.10 -9.54 -6.88
C THR A 133 10.45 -9.36 -8.35
N LYS A 134 10.06 -8.23 -8.93
CA LYS A 134 10.38 -7.86 -10.32
C LYS A 134 11.88 -7.71 -10.54
N ASP A 135 12.59 -7.11 -9.58
CA ASP A 135 14.04 -6.97 -9.65
C ASP A 135 14.76 -8.31 -9.54
N LYS A 136 14.33 -9.19 -8.61
CA LYS A 136 14.85 -10.56 -8.50
C LYS A 136 14.62 -11.38 -9.78
N TYR A 137 13.45 -11.23 -10.40
CA TYR A 137 13.13 -11.90 -11.66
C TYR A 137 14.08 -11.43 -12.78
N LYS A 138 14.28 -10.12 -12.92
CA LYS A 138 15.23 -9.55 -13.90
C LYS A 138 16.65 -10.07 -13.67
N GLN A 139 17.15 -10.02 -12.44
CA GLN A 139 18.48 -10.52 -12.10
C GLN A 139 18.65 -12.01 -12.45
N THR A 140 17.63 -12.82 -12.18
CA THR A 140 17.64 -14.25 -12.51
C THR A 140 17.66 -14.46 -14.03
N GLN A 141 16.89 -13.67 -14.77
CA GLN A 141 16.86 -13.74 -16.23
C GLN A 141 18.21 -13.34 -16.84
N ASP A 142 18.84 -12.29 -16.34
CA ASP A 142 20.16 -11.83 -16.80
C ASP A 142 21.25 -12.86 -16.51
N LEU A 143 21.21 -13.48 -15.33
CA LEU A 143 22.12 -14.57 -14.98
C LEU A 143 21.91 -15.78 -15.90
N LEU A 144 20.66 -16.16 -16.18
CA LEU A 144 20.33 -17.28 -17.07
C LEU A 144 20.82 -17.03 -18.50
N ASN A 145 20.64 -15.81 -19.00
CA ASN A 145 21.13 -15.40 -20.32
C ASN A 145 22.67 -15.48 -20.38
N THR A 146 23.35 -14.99 -19.34
CA THR A 146 24.81 -15.02 -19.23
C THR A 146 25.31 -16.47 -19.24
N ARG A 147 24.79 -17.33 -18.37
CA ARG A 147 25.16 -18.76 -18.31
C ARG A 147 24.87 -19.51 -19.60
N SER A 148 23.76 -19.20 -20.27
CA SER A 148 23.44 -19.80 -21.57
C SER A 148 24.45 -19.40 -22.64
N SER A 149 24.88 -18.14 -22.65
CA SER A 149 25.91 -17.65 -23.58
C SER A 149 27.27 -18.29 -23.31
N GLU A 150 27.67 -18.42 -22.03
CA GLU A 150 28.91 -19.09 -21.61
C GLU A 150 28.90 -20.57 -22.00
N LEU A 151 27.79 -21.28 -21.74
CA LEU A 151 27.64 -22.69 -22.11
C LEU A 151 27.74 -22.88 -23.63
N LYS A 152 27.10 -22.01 -24.42
CA LYS A 152 27.18 -22.05 -25.88
C LYS A 152 28.61 -21.80 -26.38
N ALA A 153 29.33 -20.86 -25.77
CA ALA A 153 30.73 -20.60 -26.09
C ALA A 153 31.62 -21.80 -25.73
N ALA A 154 31.46 -22.38 -24.54
CA ALA A 154 32.20 -23.56 -24.11
C ALA A 154 31.92 -24.78 -25.01
N GLN A 155 30.66 -25.01 -25.39
CA GLN A 155 30.29 -26.06 -26.33
C GLN A 155 30.96 -25.86 -27.70
N THR A 156 30.97 -24.61 -28.20
CA THR A 156 31.63 -24.28 -29.48
C THR A 156 33.14 -24.50 -29.39
N PHE A 157 33.76 -24.12 -28.27
CA PHE A 157 35.18 -24.33 -28.02
C PHE A 157 35.54 -25.83 -27.99
N LEU A 158 34.81 -26.64 -27.22
CA LEU A 158 35.01 -28.09 -27.15
C LEU A 158 34.84 -28.77 -28.52
N MET A 159 33.83 -28.39 -29.29
CA MET A 159 33.63 -28.91 -30.65
C MET A 159 34.72 -28.48 -31.64
N THR A 160 35.42 -27.36 -31.37
CA THR A 160 36.51 -26.90 -32.23
C THR A 160 37.82 -27.65 -31.94
N THR A 161 37.99 -28.18 -30.73
CA THR A 161 39.20 -28.91 -30.32
C THR A 161 39.19 -30.38 -30.78
N ASP A 162 38.03 -31.05 -30.81
CA ASP A 162 37.87 -32.43 -31.28
C ASP A 162 37.51 -32.51 -32.78
N LYS A 163 38.32 -31.91 -33.66
CA LYS A 163 38.11 -32.04 -35.12
C LYS A 163 38.44 -33.43 -35.66
N LEU A 164 39.18 -34.24 -34.92
CA LEU A 164 39.51 -35.62 -35.27
C LEU A 164 39.19 -36.50 -34.07
N SER A 165 38.22 -37.40 -34.23
CA SER A 165 37.98 -38.41 -33.20
C SER A 165 39.14 -39.41 -33.17
N ASN A 166 39.33 -40.11 -32.04
CA ASN A 166 40.32 -41.20 -31.96
C ASN A 166 40.14 -42.24 -33.07
N VAL A 167 38.90 -42.47 -33.50
CA VAL A 167 38.58 -43.37 -34.62
C VAL A 167 39.11 -42.83 -35.94
N ASP A 168 39.06 -41.52 -36.15
CA ASP A 168 39.58 -40.90 -37.37
C ASP A 168 41.12 -40.95 -37.41
N VAL A 169 41.78 -40.76 -36.26
CA VAL A 169 43.24 -40.93 -36.15
C VAL A 169 43.66 -42.35 -36.52
N ILE A 170 42.97 -43.38 -35.99
CA ILE A 170 43.25 -44.78 -36.32
C ILE A 170 43.10 -45.01 -37.84
N LYS A 171 42.01 -44.53 -38.44
CA LYS A 171 41.78 -44.67 -39.89
C LYS A 171 42.87 -43.99 -40.72
N LEU A 172 43.33 -42.81 -40.32
CA LEU A 172 44.42 -42.10 -41.02
C LEU A 172 45.74 -42.87 -40.94
N VAL A 173 46.05 -43.49 -39.79
CA VAL A 173 47.23 -44.33 -39.62
C VAL A 173 47.14 -45.62 -40.44
N GLU A 174 45.97 -46.27 -40.45
CA GLU A 174 45.72 -47.47 -41.29
C GLU A 174 45.87 -47.15 -42.78
N ALA A 175 45.33 -46.02 -43.24
CA ALA A 175 45.47 -45.55 -44.61
C ALA A 175 46.94 -45.28 -44.96
N LEU A 176 47.69 -44.60 -44.10
CA LEU A 176 49.12 -44.36 -44.30
C LEU A 176 49.92 -45.67 -44.40
N ASN A 177 49.63 -46.65 -43.53
CA ASN A 177 50.30 -47.95 -43.57
C ASN A 177 50.01 -48.71 -44.87
N ALA A 178 48.77 -48.65 -45.36
CA ALA A 178 48.40 -49.25 -46.65
C ALA A 178 49.14 -48.58 -47.82
N GLU A 179 49.22 -47.25 -47.84
CA GLU A 179 49.95 -46.49 -48.86
C GLU A 179 51.45 -46.80 -48.85
N ILE A 180 52.07 -46.91 -47.68
CA ILE A 180 53.48 -47.31 -47.55
C ILE A 180 53.70 -48.71 -48.12
N LEU A 181 52.83 -49.67 -47.78
CA LEU A 181 52.91 -51.05 -48.27
C LEU A 181 52.78 -51.10 -49.80
N GLN A 182 51.77 -50.44 -50.34
CA GLN A 182 51.51 -50.40 -51.78
C GLN A 182 52.64 -49.69 -52.54
N THR A 183 53.11 -48.55 -52.04
CA THR A 183 54.22 -47.80 -52.66
C THR A 183 55.49 -48.62 -52.66
N SER A 184 55.78 -49.33 -51.57
CA SER A 184 56.98 -50.17 -51.45
C SER A 184 56.95 -51.33 -52.44
N ALA A 185 55.80 -51.99 -52.62
CA ALA A 185 55.62 -53.03 -53.63
C ALA A 185 55.85 -52.47 -55.05
N LEU A 186 55.21 -51.35 -55.38
CA LEU A 186 55.35 -50.71 -56.69
C LEU A 186 56.80 -50.30 -57.00
N VAL A 187 57.53 -49.75 -56.03
CA VAL A 187 58.94 -49.35 -56.22
C VAL A 187 59.83 -50.57 -56.38
N ALA A 188 59.60 -51.63 -55.60
CA ALA A 188 60.36 -52.87 -55.68
C ALA A 188 60.16 -53.57 -57.04
N ASP A 189 58.91 -53.62 -57.53
CA ASP A 189 58.56 -54.20 -58.83
C ASP A 189 59.12 -53.42 -60.02
N ALA A 190 59.22 -52.08 -59.89
CA ALA A 190 59.75 -51.21 -60.93
C ALA A 190 61.30 -51.23 -61.00
N PHE A 191 61.97 -51.79 -59.99
CA PHE A 191 63.42 -51.77 -59.89
C PHE A 191 64.06 -52.76 -60.88
N GLN A 192 64.95 -52.26 -61.74
CA GLN A 192 65.68 -53.11 -62.68
C GLN A 192 66.98 -53.60 -62.03
N PHE A 193 67.03 -54.89 -61.67
CA PHE A 193 68.22 -55.50 -61.11
C PHE A 193 69.22 -55.84 -62.22
N GLU A 194 70.34 -55.13 -62.26
CA GLU A 194 71.46 -55.50 -63.12
C GLU A 194 72.10 -56.80 -62.60
N ALA A 195 72.49 -57.68 -63.53
CA ALA A 195 73.17 -58.93 -63.17
C ALA A 195 74.51 -58.60 -62.51
N LYS A 196 74.75 -59.19 -61.34
CA LYS A 196 75.99 -59.01 -60.57
C LYS A 196 77.18 -59.40 -61.46
N ALA A 197 78.07 -58.46 -61.75
CA ALA A 197 79.27 -58.75 -62.56
C ALA A 197 80.12 -59.83 -61.86
N GLU A 198 80.55 -60.85 -62.60
CA GLU A 198 81.31 -62.01 -62.08
C GLU A 198 82.62 -61.62 -61.36
N ASN A 199 83.12 -60.40 -61.53
CA ASN A 199 84.35 -59.90 -60.92
C ASN A 199 84.17 -59.09 -59.63
N GLY A 200 82.95 -59.03 -59.07
CA GLY A 200 82.67 -58.22 -57.88
C GLY A 200 82.64 -56.72 -58.22
N TYR A 201 81.82 -55.97 -57.48
CA TYR A 201 81.85 -54.51 -57.58
C TYR A 201 83.15 -54.02 -56.94
N GLU A 202 83.95 -53.24 -57.67
CA GLU A 202 84.97 -52.42 -57.01
C GLU A 202 84.23 -51.52 -56.03
N VAL A 203 84.56 -51.65 -54.73
CA VAL A 203 83.98 -50.85 -53.67
C VAL A 203 84.48 -49.42 -53.88
N SER A 204 83.67 -48.62 -54.56
CA SER A 204 83.84 -47.17 -54.61
C SER A 204 83.54 -46.59 -53.23
N GLU A 205 84.25 -45.53 -52.86
CA GLU A 205 83.98 -44.75 -51.64
C GLU A 205 82.50 -44.33 -51.55
N GLU A 206 81.88 -44.02 -52.70
CA GLU A 206 80.45 -43.70 -52.81
C GLU A 206 79.53 -44.88 -52.42
N LEU A 207 79.92 -46.12 -52.72
CA LEU A 207 79.14 -47.31 -52.39
C LEU A 207 79.17 -47.60 -50.88
N ASP A 208 80.33 -47.40 -50.24
CA ASP A 208 80.47 -47.55 -48.79
C ASP A 208 79.60 -46.53 -48.03
N GLU A 209 79.57 -45.27 -48.46
CA GLU A 209 78.68 -44.24 -47.87
C GLU A 209 77.19 -44.58 -48.02
N VAL A 210 76.79 -45.15 -49.16
CA VAL A 210 75.40 -45.58 -49.39
C VAL A 210 75.06 -46.78 -48.50
N LEU A 211 75.97 -47.74 -48.35
CA LEU A 211 75.78 -48.91 -47.49
C LEU A 211 75.72 -48.53 -46.01
N GLU A 212 76.50 -47.53 -45.58
CA GLU A 212 76.44 -46.99 -44.21
C GLU A 212 75.08 -46.35 -43.93
N ARG A 213 74.61 -45.44 -44.79
CA ARG A 213 73.28 -44.83 -44.65
C ARG A 213 72.14 -45.86 -44.70
N ALA A 214 72.23 -46.85 -45.59
CA ALA A 214 71.25 -47.94 -45.61
C ALA A 214 71.31 -48.77 -44.33
N THR A 215 72.49 -48.97 -43.75
CA THR A 215 72.67 -49.69 -42.48
C THR A 215 72.00 -48.97 -41.31
N GLU A 216 72.01 -47.64 -41.28
CA GLU A 216 71.30 -46.85 -40.26
C GLU A 216 69.77 -47.04 -40.33
N ILE A 217 69.22 -47.16 -41.54
CA ILE A 217 67.77 -47.24 -41.76
C ILE A 217 67.24 -48.67 -41.57
N VAL A 218 67.85 -49.65 -42.25
CA VAL A 218 67.33 -51.04 -42.31
C VAL A 218 68.15 -52.04 -41.49
N GLY A 219 69.29 -51.61 -40.94
CA GLY A 219 70.17 -52.45 -40.14
C GLY A 219 71.14 -53.30 -40.97
N ARG A 220 72.29 -53.61 -40.36
CA ARG A 220 73.41 -54.32 -41.00
C ARG A 220 73.02 -55.68 -41.60
N ARG A 221 72.10 -56.39 -40.95
CA ARG A 221 71.65 -57.70 -41.42
C ARG A 221 70.84 -57.60 -42.72
N MET A 222 69.97 -56.59 -42.84
CA MET A 222 69.18 -56.39 -44.06
C MET A 222 70.08 -55.99 -45.23
N VAL A 223 71.02 -55.07 -45.01
CA VAL A 223 72.01 -54.68 -46.03
C VAL A 223 72.82 -55.87 -46.56
N ARG A 224 73.22 -56.80 -45.68
CA ARG A 224 73.87 -58.05 -46.10
C ARG A 224 72.97 -58.91 -46.98
N LEU A 225 71.69 -59.06 -46.63
CA LEU A 225 70.74 -59.83 -47.44
C LEU A 225 70.52 -59.18 -48.81
N LEU A 226 70.40 -57.85 -48.84
CA LEU A 226 70.25 -57.08 -50.08
C LEU A 226 71.47 -57.21 -51.00
N THR A 227 72.68 -57.32 -50.45
CA THR A 227 73.91 -57.43 -51.25
C THR A 227 74.26 -58.86 -51.66
N SER A 228 73.80 -59.87 -50.90
CA SER A 228 74.14 -61.27 -51.14
C SER A 228 73.12 -62.04 -51.99
N ALA A 229 71.85 -61.66 -51.97
CA ALA A 229 70.78 -62.37 -52.69
C ALA A 229 70.53 -61.78 -54.09
N GLU A 230 70.01 -62.61 -54.99
CA GLU A 230 69.51 -62.20 -56.30
C GLU A 230 68.01 -61.88 -56.18
N HIS A 231 67.62 -60.63 -56.45
CA HIS A 231 66.25 -60.13 -56.20
C HIS A 231 65.40 -60.05 -57.46
N LYS A 232 65.91 -60.55 -58.59
CA LYS A 232 65.26 -60.43 -59.90
C LYS A 232 63.94 -61.19 -59.98
N GLU A 233 63.87 -62.37 -59.36
CA GLU A 233 62.68 -63.23 -59.38
C GLU A 233 61.75 -62.97 -58.18
N ASP A 234 62.30 -62.52 -57.06
CA ASP A 234 61.56 -62.23 -55.82
C ASP A 234 62.10 -60.95 -55.15
N PRO A 235 61.49 -59.78 -55.40
CA PRO A 235 61.94 -58.51 -54.85
C PRO A 235 61.45 -58.27 -53.40
N ILE A 236 60.95 -59.30 -52.69
CA ILE A 236 60.38 -59.15 -51.34
C ILE A 236 61.33 -58.50 -50.33
N LEU A 237 62.64 -58.82 -50.40
CA LEU A 237 63.64 -58.22 -49.51
C LEU A 237 63.82 -56.72 -49.78
N VAL A 238 63.75 -56.33 -51.05
CA VAL A 238 63.83 -54.94 -51.49
C VAL A 238 62.57 -54.18 -51.07
N GLN A 239 61.40 -54.78 -51.25
CA GLN A 239 60.12 -54.24 -50.76
C GLN A 239 60.15 -53.99 -49.24
N ILE A 240 60.58 -54.97 -48.45
CA ILE A 240 60.67 -54.83 -46.98
C ILE A 240 61.63 -53.71 -46.58
N ALA A 241 62.77 -53.59 -47.26
CA ALA A 241 63.75 -52.54 -47.00
C ALA A 241 63.18 -51.14 -47.31
N ILE A 242 62.49 -50.98 -48.45
CA ILE A 242 61.82 -49.73 -48.81
C ILE A 242 60.72 -49.39 -47.80
N GLN A 243 59.91 -50.38 -47.42
CA GLN A 243 58.85 -50.21 -46.42
C GLN A 243 59.41 -49.72 -45.08
N ALA A 244 60.50 -50.31 -44.61
CA ALA A 244 61.17 -49.86 -43.38
C ALA A 244 61.67 -48.41 -43.50
N GLY A 245 62.24 -48.04 -44.65
CA GLY A 245 62.67 -46.66 -44.92
C GLY A 245 61.52 -45.65 -44.93
N LEU A 246 60.42 -45.96 -45.63
CA LEU A 246 59.22 -45.11 -45.66
C LEU A 246 58.59 -44.96 -44.27
N CYS A 247 58.53 -46.05 -43.48
CA CYS A 247 58.07 -45.99 -42.10
C CYS A 247 58.96 -45.09 -41.22
N ALA A 248 60.29 -45.21 -41.34
CA ALA A 248 61.23 -44.38 -40.61
C ALA A 248 61.08 -42.90 -40.97
N TYR A 249 60.91 -42.60 -42.26
CA TYR A 249 60.70 -41.23 -42.73
C TYR A 249 59.35 -40.65 -42.29
N ALA A 250 58.27 -41.43 -42.39
CA ALA A 250 56.97 -41.03 -41.88
C ALA A 250 57.00 -40.77 -40.37
N HIS A 251 57.69 -41.62 -39.59
CA HIS A 251 57.91 -41.40 -38.17
C HIS A 251 58.68 -40.11 -37.89
N TRP A 252 59.75 -39.84 -38.64
CA TRP A 252 60.52 -38.59 -38.50
C TRP A 252 59.67 -37.36 -38.80
N ILE A 253 58.91 -37.39 -39.91
CA ILE A 253 57.96 -36.31 -40.24
C ILE A 253 57.02 -36.14 -39.07
N ILE A 254 56.24 -37.15 -38.68
CA ILE A 254 55.23 -37.06 -37.62
C ILE A 254 55.82 -36.53 -36.31
N SER A 255 57.01 -36.99 -35.93
CA SER A 255 57.69 -36.55 -34.71
C SER A 255 58.12 -35.08 -34.76
N SER A 256 58.38 -34.52 -35.95
CA SER A 256 58.69 -33.10 -36.11
C SER A 256 57.50 -32.16 -35.86
N TRP A 257 56.25 -32.67 -35.92
CA TRP A 257 55.05 -31.90 -35.59
C TRP A 257 54.75 -31.86 -34.09
N TYR A 258 55.51 -32.60 -33.28
CA TYR A 258 55.41 -32.52 -31.82
C TYR A 258 56.07 -31.25 -31.31
N PHE A 259 55.38 -30.12 -31.45
CA PHE A 259 55.69 -28.92 -30.69
C PHE A 259 55.29 -29.19 -29.25
N GLN A 260 56.26 -29.58 -28.42
CA GLN A 260 56.07 -29.60 -26.97
C GLN A 260 55.78 -28.17 -26.54
N GLY A 261 54.50 -27.87 -26.31
CA GLY A 261 54.05 -26.53 -25.92
C GLY A 261 54.85 -26.04 -24.72
N ILE A 262 55.26 -24.77 -24.80
CA ILE A 262 56.01 -24.02 -23.76
C ILE A 262 55.26 -23.99 -22.41
N GLU A 263 54.02 -24.48 -22.35
CA GLU A 263 53.15 -24.46 -21.16
C GLU A 263 53.61 -25.37 -20.01
N ASN A 264 54.59 -26.28 -20.21
CA ASN A 264 55.15 -27.07 -19.11
C ASN A 264 56.34 -26.42 -18.37
N GLU A 265 56.78 -25.20 -18.75
CA GLU A 265 57.86 -24.49 -18.04
C GLU A 265 57.38 -23.43 -17.01
N GLN A 266 56.07 -23.21 -16.81
CA GLN A 266 55.56 -22.14 -15.92
C GLN A 266 54.71 -22.58 -14.72
N ILE A 267 54.90 -23.79 -14.18
CA ILE A 267 54.36 -24.18 -12.86
C ILE A 267 55.47 -24.61 -11.89
N GLN A 268 56.54 -23.80 -11.79
CA GLN A 268 57.47 -23.85 -10.65
C GLN A 268 58.06 -22.47 -10.35
N CYS A 269 57.23 -21.45 -10.08
CA CYS A 269 57.71 -20.22 -9.45
C CYS A 269 56.56 -19.48 -8.75
N THR A 270 56.02 -20.06 -7.68
CA THR A 270 55.45 -19.31 -6.54
C THR A 270 55.46 -20.22 -5.31
N GLN A 271 56.57 -20.17 -4.56
CA GLN A 271 56.56 -20.32 -3.10
C GLN A 271 56.52 -18.92 -2.49
#